data_AF-A0A0J9S2J4-F1
#
_entry.id   AF-A0A0J9S2J4-F1
#
_cell.length_a   1.000
_cell.length_b   1.000
_cell.length_c   1.000
_cell.angle_alpha   90.00
_cell.angle_beta   90.00
_cell.angle_gamma   90.00
#
_symmetry.space_group_name_H-M   'P 1'
#
loop_
_entity.id
_entity.type
_entity.pdbx_description
1 polymer ?
#
loop_
_entity_poly.entity_id
_entity_poly.type
_entity_poly.pdbx_seq_one_letter_code
_entity_poly.pdbx_strand_id
1 'polypeptide(L)'
;MPNNKKSYKKKIYNKFVFKFILFAFSPLLGLIFPILFGGDKENKNPIINWCKTEHPSGQTCTYYPVVHANQQAYDAVKYINNVVSYLLLTIVIFVVIYAFIKLIKYEKLKAGKGKMKGKGYYSFCKDVF
;
A
#
# COMPACT_ATOMS: atom_id res chain seq x y z
N MET A 1 37.58 -3.64 -23.78
CA MET A 1 36.43 -4.24 -23.05
C MET A 1 35.15 -3.48 -23.41
N PRO A 2 34.18 -4.08 -24.12
CA PRO A 2 32.97 -3.35 -24.52
C PRO A 2 32.06 -3.14 -23.31
N ASN A 3 32.00 -1.90 -22.82
CA ASN A 3 31.15 -1.49 -21.72
C ASN A 3 29.68 -1.60 -22.15
N ASN A 4 29.03 -2.70 -21.76
CA ASN A 4 27.69 -3.07 -22.16
C ASN A 4 26.66 -2.19 -21.41
N LYS A 5 26.52 -0.91 -21.81
CA LYS A 5 25.61 0.09 -21.21
C LYS A 5 24.17 -0.44 -21.01
N LYS A 6 23.71 -1.34 -21.89
CA LYS A 6 22.42 -2.05 -21.77
C LYS A 6 22.32 -2.93 -20.52
N SER A 7 23.39 -3.67 -20.19
CA SER A 7 23.43 -4.56 -19.02
C SER A 7 23.42 -3.76 -17.70
N TYR A 8 24.16 -2.65 -17.66
CA TYR A 8 24.21 -1.77 -16.48
C TYR A 8 22.85 -1.10 -16.20
N LYS A 9 22.18 -0.55 -17.23
CA LYS A 9 20.83 0.02 -17.09
C LYS A 9 19.80 -1.02 -16.63
N LYS A 10 19.86 -2.24 -17.16
CA LYS A 10 18.96 -3.35 -16.75
C LYS A 10 19.13 -3.73 -15.29
N LYS A 11 20.38 -3.79 -14.79
CA LYS A 11 20.67 -4.05 -13.36
C LYS A 11 20.15 -2.94 -12.44
N ILE A 12 20.32 -1.67 -12.82
CA ILE A 12 19.80 -0.53 -12.04
C ILE A 12 18.27 -0.56 -12.01
N TYR A 13 17.63 -0.73 -13.18
CA TYR A 13 16.17 -0.80 -13.29
C TYR A 13 15.60 -1.92 -12.41
N ASN A 14 16.11 -3.15 -12.52
CA ASN A 14 15.62 -4.26 -11.70
C ASN A 14 15.84 -4.02 -10.20
N LYS A 15 16.94 -3.38 -9.79
CA LYS A 15 17.24 -3.12 -8.38
C LYS A 15 16.32 -2.05 -7.76
N PHE A 16 15.95 -1.02 -8.52
CA PHE A 16 15.10 0.08 -8.04
C PHE A 16 13.61 -0.19 -8.21
N VAL A 17 13.19 -0.78 -9.33
CA VAL A 17 11.79 -1.06 -9.61
C VAL A 17 11.25 -2.13 -8.68
N PHE A 18 12.02 -3.18 -8.39
CA PHE A 18 11.58 -4.20 -7.44
C PHE A 18 11.32 -3.62 -6.04
N LYS A 19 12.21 -2.75 -5.55
CA LYS A 19 12.02 -2.05 -4.27
C LYS A 19 10.79 -1.15 -4.27
N PHE A 20 10.54 -0.48 -5.41
CA PHE A 20 9.37 0.37 -5.57
C PHE A 20 8.06 -0.43 -5.55
N ILE A 21 8.04 -1.59 -6.22
CA ILE A 21 6.90 -2.52 -6.19
C ILE A 21 6.64 -3.00 -4.77
N LEU A 22 7.67 -3.44 -4.04
CA LEU A 22 7.54 -3.84 -2.64
C LEU A 22 7.00 -2.70 -1.76
N PHE A 23 7.48 -1.48 -1.96
CA PHE A 23 7.00 -0.30 -1.23
C PHE A 23 5.51 -0.02 -1.52
N ALA A 24 5.08 -0.19 -2.78
CA ALA A 24 3.69 -0.01 -3.17
C ALA A 24 2.74 -1.04 -2.53
N PHE A 25 3.26 -2.22 -2.17
CA PHE A 25 2.48 -3.24 -1.45
C PHE A 25 2.35 -2.97 0.06
N SER A 26 3.12 -2.05 0.63
CA SER A 26 3.09 -1.73 2.07
C SER A 26 1.67 -1.43 2.62
N PRO A 27 0.82 -0.62 1.96
CA PRO A 27 -0.52 -0.32 2.46
C PRO A 27 -1.43 -1.54 2.57
N LEU A 28 -1.16 -2.63 1.85
CA LEU A 28 -1.96 -3.85 1.96
C LEU A 28 -1.87 -4.50 3.34
N LEU A 29 -0.79 -4.26 4.08
CA LEU A 29 -0.66 -4.76 5.46
C LEU A 29 -1.76 -4.20 6.37
N GLY A 30 -2.24 -2.98 6.11
CA GLY A 30 -3.35 -2.40 6.84
C GLY A 30 -4.69 -3.10 6.61
N LEU A 31 -4.83 -3.89 5.53
CA LEU A 31 -6.04 -4.67 5.26
C LEU A 31 -6.10 -5.98 6.06
N ILE A 32 -5.01 -6.41 6.69
CA ILE A 32 -4.96 -7.67 7.45
C ILE A 32 -5.90 -7.60 8.65
N PHE A 33 -5.94 -6.46 9.35
CA PHE A 33 -6.78 -6.30 10.54
C PHE A 33 -8.29 -6.49 10.27
N PRO A 34 -8.91 -5.80 9.29
CA PRO A 34 -10.32 -6.05 8.96
C PRO A 34 -10.57 -7.45 8.39
N ILE A 35 -9.59 -8.10 7.74
CA ILE A 35 -9.75 -9.49 7.27
C ILE A 35 -9.81 -10.46 8.46
N LEU A 36 -8.97 -10.26 9.48
CA LEU A 36 -8.93 -11.13 10.66
C LEU A 36 -10.13 -10.92 11.58
N PHE A 37 -10.52 -9.67 11.83
CA PHE A 37 -11.45 -9.30 12.90
C PHE A 37 -12.70 -8.54 12.44
N GLY A 38 -12.90 -8.29 11.15
CA GLY A 38 -13.98 -7.45 10.60
C GLY A 38 -15.31 -8.16 10.40
N GLY A 39 -15.57 -9.22 11.16
CA GLY A 39 -16.83 -9.96 11.10
C GLY A 39 -17.86 -9.38 12.07
N ASP A 40 -19.06 -9.12 11.55
CA ASP A 40 -20.22 -8.69 12.34
C ASP A 40 -21.19 -9.86 12.49
N LYS A 41 -21.88 -9.91 13.64
CA LYS A 41 -22.81 -10.98 14.06
C LYS A 41 -23.89 -11.33 13.01
N GLU A 42 -24.17 -10.43 12.08
CA GLU A 42 -25.26 -10.58 11.10
C GLU A 42 -24.80 -10.98 9.69
N ASN A 43 -23.52 -10.85 9.32
CA ASN A 43 -23.16 -11.02 7.90
C ASN A 43 -21.77 -11.60 7.57
N LYS A 44 -20.94 -11.97 8.55
CA LYS A 44 -19.75 -12.85 8.36
C LYS A 44 -19.10 -13.16 9.69
N ASN A 45 -18.79 -14.44 9.93
CA ASN A 45 -17.93 -14.83 11.05
C ASN A 45 -16.51 -14.30 10.79
N PRO A 46 -15.89 -13.58 11.73
CA PRO A 46 -14.48 -13.20 11.60
C PRO A 46 -13.60 -14.45 11.65
N ILE A 47 -12.40 -14.39 11.05
CA ILE A 47 -11.42 -15.49 11.14
C ILE A 47 -11.01 -15.70 12.60
N ILE A 48 -10.84 -14.60 13.34
CA ILE A 48 -10.56 -14.61 14.78
C ILE A 48 -11.61 -13.75 15.47
N ASN A 49 -12.31 -14.35 16.43
CA ASN A 49 -13.34 -13.66 17.18
C ASN A 49 -12.72 -12.69 18.19
N TRP A 50 -13.36 -11.53 18.38
CA TRP A 50 -12.99 -10.61 19.45
C TRP A 50 -14.03 -10.69 20.57
N CYS A 51 -13.65 -11.30 21.69
CA CYS A 51 -14.52 -11.38 22.85
C CYS A 51 -14.35 -10.14 23.73
N LYS A 52 -15.44 -9.38 23.84
CA LYS A 52 -15.55 -8.13 24.62
C LYS A 52 -16.02 -8.38 26.04
N THR A 53 -16.57 -9.57 26.31
CA THR A 53 -17.16 -9.93 27.59
C THR A 53 -16.12 -10.53 28.51
N GLU A 54 -16.14 -10.11 29.78
CA GLU A 54 -15.42 -10.79 30.83
C GLU A 54 -16.15 -12.09 31.16
N HIS A 55 -15.43 -13.20 31.20
CA HIS A 55 -15.97 -14.49 31.61
C HIS A 55 -15.72 -14.68 33.10
N PRO A 56 -16.70 -15.21 33.87
CA PRO A 56 -16.47 -15.62 35.25
C PRO A 56 -15.32 -16.63 35.31
N SER A 57 -14.53 -16.58 36.38
CA SER A 57 -13.43 -17.51 36.64
C SER A 57 -13.92 -18.96 36.53
N GLY A 58 -13.40 -19.69 35.53
CA GLY A 58 -13.72 -21.10 35.30
C GLY A 58 -14.64 -21.40 34.10
N GLN A 59 -15.20 -20.40 33.42
CA GLN A 59 -15.92 -20.61 32.15
C GLN A 59 -15.00 -20.43 30.94
N THR A 60 -15.01 -21.40 30.03
CA THR A 60 -14.31 -21.31 28.73
C THR A 60 -15.15 -20.51 27.73
N CYS A 61 -14.50 -19.60 27.01
CA CYS A 61 -15.17 -18.83 25.96
C CYS A 61 -15.69 -19.76 24.85
N THR A 62 -16.91 -19.52 24.38
CA THR A 62 -17.55 -20.33 23.31
C THR A 62 -16.95 -20.07 21.93
N TYR A 63 -16.25 -18.95 21.74
CA TYR A 63 -15.60 -18.62 20.48
C TYR A 63 -14.20 -19.22 20.40
N TYR A 64 -13.87 -19.84 19.26
CA TYR A 64 -12.52 -20.32 18.97
C TYR A 64 -12.25 -20.21 17.46
N PRO A 65 -11.11 -19.66 17.02
CA PRO A 65 -10.12 -18.92 17.82
C PRO A 65 -10.64 -17.55 18.28
N VAL A 66 -10.17 -17.08 19.44
CA VAL A 66 -10.67 -15.85 20.08
C VAL A 66 -9.56 -15.04 20.75
N VAL A 67 -9.67 -13.71 20.68
CA VAL A 67 -8.88 -12.75 21.46
C VAL A 67 -9.77 -12.15 22.54
N HIS A 68 -9.26 -12.08 23.77
CA HIS A 68 -9.96 -11.49 24.91
C HIS A 68 -9.41 -10.10 25.17
N ALA A 69 -10.22 -9.09 24.88
CA ALA A 69 -9.89 -7.71 25.14
C ALA A 69 -11.17 -6.86 25.11
N ASN A 70 -11.19 -5.79 25.89
CA ASN A 70 -12.35 -4.90 25.94
C ASN A 70 -12.60 -4.22 24.57
N GLN A 71 -13.79 -3.62 24.43
CA GLN A 71 -14.16 -2.90 23.21
C GLN A 71 -13.22 -1.75 22.89
N GLN A 72 -12.74 -1.04 23.92
CA GLN A 72 -11.84 0.11 23.74
C GLN A 72 -10.51 -0.29 23.09
N ALA A 73 -9.96 -1.44 23.47
CA ALA A 73 -8.75 -1.99 22.86
C ALA A 73 -8.98 -2.36 21.39
N TYR A 74 -10.12 -2.99 21.07
CA TYR A 74 -10.47 -3.29 19.68
C TYR A 74 -10.51 -2.02 18.83
N ASP A 75 -11.24 -1.01 19.31
CA ASP A 75 -11.40 0.25 18.60
C ASP A 75 -10.06 0.97 18.46
N ALA A 76 -9.26 1.02 19.51
CA ALA A 76 -7.92 1.61 19.47
C ALA A 76 -7.04 0.94 18.40
N VAL A 77 -6.97 -0.39 18.37
CA VAL A 77 -6.17 -1.11 17.36
C VAL A 77 -6.73 -0.89 15.96
N LYS A 78 -8.06 -0.95 15.79
CA LYS A 78 -8.74 -0.69 14.51
C LYS A 78 -8.41 0.70 13.98
N TYR A 79 -8.55 1.74 14.79
CA TYR A 79 -8.30 3.11 14.38
C TYR A 79 -6.82 3.36 14.09
N ILE A 80 -5.90 2.90 14.95
CA ILE A 80 -4.46 3.03 14.71
C ILE A 80 -4.08 2.36 13.39
N ASN A 81 -4.53 1.12 13.17
CA ASN A 81 -4.26 0.39 11.94
C ASN A 81 -4.81 1.14 10.70
N ASN A 82 -6.05 1.64 10.77
CA ASN A 82 -6.64 2.42 9.68
C ASN A 82 -5.85 3.70 9.40
N VAL A 83 -5.50 4.47 10.44
CA VAL A 83 -4.74 5.73 10.30
C VAL A 83 -3.37 5.46 9.66
N VAL A 84 -2.64 4.46 10.17
CA VAL A 84 -1.33 4.06 9.62
C VAL A 84 -1.47 3.61 8.17
N SER A 85 -2.49 2.81 7.86
CA SER A 85 -2.76 2.33 6.50
C SER A 85 -3.03 3.49 5.52
N TYR A 86 -3.91 4.44 5.88
CA TYR A 86 -4.21 5.60 5.04
C TYR A 86 -3.02 6.53 4.87
N LEU A 87 -2.22 6.70 5.93
CA LEU A 87 -1.00 7.50 5.89
C LEU A 87 0.03 6.86 4.94
N LEU A 88 0.26 5.55 5.04
CA LEU A 88 1.13 4.80 4.13
C LEU A 88 0.64 4.87 2.68
N LEU A 89 -0.66 4.66 2.46
CA LEU A 89 -1.29 4.77 1.14
C LEU A 89 -1.08 6.15 0.51
N THR A 90 -1.26 7.21 1.31
CA THR A 90 -1.03 8.59 0.89
C THR A 90 0.43 8.80 0.47
N ILE A 91 1.40 8.32 1.25
CA ILE A 91 2.83 8.41 0.90
C ILE A 91 3.13 7.66 -0.40
N VAL A 92 2.61 6.45 -0.58
CA VAL A 92 2.80 5.67 -1.82
C VAL A 92 2.26 6.43 -3.02
N ILE A 93 1.04 7.00 -2.93
CA ILE A 93 0.45 7.80 -4.01
C ILE A 93 1.34 8.99 -4.37
N PHE A 94 1.84 9.74 -3.38
CA PHE A 94 2.75 10.86 -3.63
C PHE A 94 4.05 10.43 -4.32
N VAL A 95 4.63 9.31 -3.87
CA VAL A 95 5.86 8.76 -4.45
C VAL A 95 5.63 8.30 -5.90
N VAL A 96 4.49 7.70 -6.20
CA VAL A 96 4.08 7.30 -7.57
C VAL A 96 3.89 8.53 -8.45
N ILE A 97 3.14 9.54 -8.00
CA ILE A 97 2.96 10.79 -8.74
C ILE A 97 4.30 11.48 -9.01
N TYR A 98 5.17 11.56 -8.00
CA TYR A 98 6.51 12.13 -8.15
C TYR A 98 7.35 11.37 -9.19
N ALA A 99 7.30 10.03 -9.17
CA ALA A 99 8.00 9.20 -10.15
C ALA A 99 7.52 9.49 -11.58
N PHE A 100 6.21 9.57 -11.81
CA PHE A 100 5.65 9.94 -13.12
C PHE A 100 6.09 11.34 -13.57
N ILE A 101 6.04 12.33 -12.68
CA ILE A 101 6.52 13.69 -12.99
C ILE A 101 7.99 13.65 -13.41
N LYS A 102 8.84 12.91 -12.69
CA LYS A 102 10.27 12.79 -13.02
C LYS A 102 10.50 12.07 -14.34
N LEU A 103 9.76 11.00 -14.62
CA LEU A 103 9.86 10.26 -15.88
C LEU A 103 9.52 11.17 -17.07
N ILE A 104 8.43 11.92 -16.98
CA ILE A 104 8.03 12.83 -18.05
C ILE A 104 9.04 13.96 -18.21
N LYS A 105 9.58 14.50 -17.10
CA LYS A 105 10.66 15.50 -17.16
C LYS A 105 11.90 14.95 -17.85
N TYR A 106 12.27 13.69 -17.59
CA TYR A 106 13.43 13.05 -18.21
C TYR A 106 13.23 12.84 -19.72
N GLU A 107 12.07 12.32 -20.13
CA GLU A 107 11.77 12.11 -21.56
C GLU A 107 11.67 13.44 -22.31
N LYS A 108 11.17 14.51 -21.68
CA LYS A 108 11.20 15.86 -22.27
C LYS A 108 12.60 16.38 -22.53
N LEU A 109 13.49 16.27 -21.54
CA LEU A 109 14.89 16.69 -21.68
C LEU A 109 15.60 15.88 -22.77
N LYS A 110 15.33 14.58 -22.84
CA LYS A 110 15.87 13.69 -23.88
C LYS A 110 15.36 14.03 -25.28
N ALA A 111 14.11 14.49 -25.39
CA ALA A 111 13.51 14.95 -26.64
C ALA A 111 13.82 16.42 -26.99
N GLY A 112 14.62 17.12 -26.18
CA GLY A 112 14.93 18.55 -26.37
C GLY A 112 13.71 19.48 -26.24
N LYS A 113 12.61 19.01 -25.63
CA LYS A 113 11.34 19.73 -25.55
C LYS A 113 11.26 20.54 -24.26
N GLY A 114 11.00 21.85 -24.40
CA GLY A 114 10.82 22.81 -23.30
C GLY A 114 9.43 22.76 -22.64
N LYS A 115 8.91 23.92 -22.20
CA LYS A 115 7.55 24.03 -21.64
C LYS A 115 6.50 23.67 -22.72
N MET A 116 5.59 22.74 -22.39
CA MET A 116 4.49 22.32 -23.27
C MET A 116 3.15 22.61 -22.61
N LYS A 117 2.15 23.02 -23.40
CA LYS A 117 0.75 23.15 -22.97
C LYS A 117 0.13 21.76 -22.72
N GLY A 118 -0.95 21.68 -21.94
CA GLY A 118 -1.60 20.41 -21.55
C GLY A 118 -1.92 19.46 -22.72
N LYS A 119 -2.42 19.97 -23.86
CA LYS A 119 -2.68 19.15 -25.07
C LYS A 119 -1.41 18.53 -25.66
N GLY A 120 -0.29 19.27 -25.64
CA GLY A 120 1.02 18.76 -26.05
C GLY A 120 1.58 17.74 -25.06
N TYR A 121 1.17 17.82 -23.79
CA TYR A 121 1.53 16.87 -22.75
C TYR A 121 0.89 15.49 -22.99
N TYR A 122 -0.42 15.47 -23.28
CA TYR A 122 -1.14 14.24 -23.60
C TYR A 122 -0.58 13.55 -24.86
N SER A 123 -0.36 14.31 -25.94
CA SER A 123 0.24 13.77 -27.18
C SER A 123 1.64 13.20 -26.92
N PHE A 124 2.47 13.91 -26.13
CA PHE A 124 3.80 13.43 -25.80
C PHE A 124 3.79 12.14 -24.99
N CYS A 125 2.89 12.03 -24.00
CA CYS A 125 2.73 10.77 -23.26
C CYS A 125 2.29 9.63 -24.18
N LYS A 126 1.36 9.88 -25.12
CA LYS A 126 0.91 8.89 -26.13
C LYS A 126 2.02 8.44 -27.07
N ASP A 127 2.98 9.31 -27.38
CA ASP A 127 4.12 8.98 -28.24
C ASP A 127 5.23 8.21 -27.50
N VAL A 128 5.30 8.35 -26.17
CA VAL A 128 6.38 7.81 -25.32
C VAL A 128 5.97 6.52 -24.61
N PHE A 129 4.71 6.37 -24.22
CA PHE A 129 4.14 5.24 -23.47
C PHE A 129 3.06 4.54 -24.29
#